data_AF-A0A7R8WTX3-F1
#
_entry.id   AF-A0A7R8WTX3-F1
#
_cell.length_a   1.000
_cell.length_b   1.000
_cell.length_c   1.000
_cell.angle_alpha   90.00
_cell.angle_beta   90.00
_cell.angle_gamma   90.00
#
_symmetry.space_group_name_H-M   'P 1'
#
loop_
_entity.id
_entity.type
_entity.pdbx_description
1 polymer ?
#
loop_
_entity_poly.entity_id
_entity_poly.type
_entity_poly.pdbx_seq_one_letter_code
_entity_poly.pdbx_strand_id
1 'polypeptide(L)'
;MKYAFSFLVVIALVVIAGVGSQIPGWAKSPVPFPIQTTCGQAKSLDFIARNRLEAPDTKAEVVARMLLEVLTFRSLFRNTKAQIHPGPKLTYESSKWLWLFALIKLMHLGGVFLSPTRNMPNNSRAVRYINPWNPDIKPHSYEGYEDEFREFMVEAGLPVEKELPAQKDEA
;
A
#
# COMPACT_ATOMS: atom_id res chain seq x y z
N MET A 1 -24.38 -33.58 19.44
CA MET A 1 -24.59 -32.98 18.10
C MET A 1 -25.69 -31.92 18.03
N LYS A 2 -26.72 -31.92 18.90
CA LYS A 2 -27.86 -30.99 18.83
C LYS A 2 -27.48 -29.49 18.78
N TYR A 3 -26.40 -29.09 19.43
CA TYR A 3 -25.93 -27.69 19.47
C TYR A 3 -24.79 -27.37 18.51
N ALA A 4 -24.29 -28.37 17.76
CA ALA A 4 -23.13 -28.18 16.90
C ALA A 4 -23.41 -27.17 15.78
N PHE A 5 -24.61 -27.23 15.19
CA PHE A 5 -25.03 -26.28 14.16
C PHE A 5 -25.19 -24.86 14.73
N SER A 6 -25.90 -24.69 15.85
CA SER A 6 -26.07 -23.39 16.50
C SER A 6 -24.74 -22.77 16.94
N PHE A 7 -23.81 -23.59 17.45
CA PHE A 7 -22.47 -23.15 17.83
C PHE A 7 -21.65 -22.67 16.62
N LEU A 8 -21.70 -23.40 15.50
CA LEU A 8 -21.04 -22.98 14.25
C LEU A 8 -21.63 -21.69 13.68
N VAL A 9 -22.96 -21.50 13.77
CA VAL A 9 -23.62 -20.26 13.33
C VAL A 9 -23.17 -19.08 14.19
N VAL A 10 -23.10 -19.25 15.51
CA VAL A 10 -22.59 -18.19 16.41
C VAL A 10 -21.14 -17.83 16.09
N ILE A 11 -20.28 -18.83 15.86
CA ILE A 11 -18.89 -18.58 15.43
C ILE A 11 -18.85 -17.80 14.13
N ALA A 12 -19.63 -18.22 13.12
CA ALA A 12 -19.68 -17.53 11.84
C ALA A 12 -20.13 -16.07 11.98
N LEU A 13 -21.14 -15.80 12.82
CA LEU A 13 -21.62 -14.44 13.08
C LEU A 13 -20.56 -13.57 13.78
N VAL A 14 -19.86 -14.11 14.77
CA VAL A 14 -18.76 -13.39 15.46
C VAL A 14 -17.64 -13.06 14.50
N VAL A 15 -17.26 -13.99 13.62
CA VAL A 15 -16.24 -13.76 12.59
C VAL A 15 -16.70 -12.69 11.60
N ILE A 16 -17.93 -12.77 11.09
CA ILE A 16 -18.48 -11.78 10.16
C ILE A 16 -18.55 -10.39 10.81
N ALA A 17 -19.00 -10.31 12.06
CA ALA A 17 -19.06 -9.05 12.80
C ALA A 17 -17.67 -8.45 13.03
N GLY A 18 -16.69 -9.27 13.45
CA GLY A 18 -15.31 -8.83 13.66
C GLY A 18 -14.62 -8.38 12.38
N VAL A 19 -14.87 -9.04 11.25
CA VAL A 19 -14.37 -8.59 9.93
C VAL A 19 -15.09 -7.32 9.50
N GLY A 20 -16.41 -7.27 9.67
CA GLY A 20 -17.25 -6.12 9.34
C GLY A 20 -16.83 -4.84 10.06
N SER A 21 -16.45 -4.94 11.33
CA SER A 21 -15.99 -3.79 12.12
C SER A 21 -14.65 -3.20 11.64
N GLN A 22 -13.84 -3.96 10.89
CA GLN A 22 -12.56 -3.50 10.35
C GLN A 22 -12.72 -2.76 9.00
N ILE A 23 -13.80 -3.02 8.26
CA ILE A 23 -14.05 -2.45 6.93
C ILE A 23 -13.95 -0.92 6.91
N PRO A 24 -14.53 -0.16 7.87
CA PRO A 24 -14.42 1.30 7.86
C PRO A 24 -12.98 1.79 8.02
N GLY A 25 -12.14 1.06 8.78
CA GLY A 25 -10.73 1.39 8.94
C GLY A 25 -9.95 1.22 7.65
N TRP A 26 -10.20 0.12 6.92
CA TRP A 26 -9.57 -0.13 5.62
C TRP A 26 -10.07 0.84 4.54
N ALA A 27 -11.37 1.15 4.52
CA ALA A 27 -11.97 2.06 3.55
C ALA A 27 -11.47 3.51 3.70
N LYS A 28 -11.12 3.92 4.93
CA LYS A 28 -10.55 5.25 5.22
C LYS A 28 -9.05 5.33 4.97
N SER A 29 -8.37 4.20 4.73
CA SER A 29 -6.92 4.19 4.48
C SER A 29 -6.63 4.85 3.11
N PRO A 30 -5.90 5.99 3.07
CA PRO A 30 -5.61 6.65 1.81
C PRO A 30 -4.67 5.78 0.96
N VAL A 31 -5.03 5.56 -0.30
CA VAL A 31 -4.16 4.91 -1.28
C VAL A 31 -3.19 5.97 -1.83
N PRO A 32 -1.86 5.83 -1.63
CA PRO A 32 -0.89 6.89 -1.93
C PRO A 32 -0.91 7.37 -3.38
N PHE A 33 -1.21 6.48 -4.34
CA PHE A 33 -1.45 6.80 -5.74
C PHE A 33 -2.43 5.79 -6.34
N PRO A 34 -3.58 6.22 -6.90
CA PRO A 34 -4.47 5.32 -7.63
C PRO A 34 -3.91 5.07 -9.03
N ILE A 35 -2.76 4.38 -9.13
CA ILE A 35 -2.23 3.94 -10.43
C ILE A 35 -3.09 2.76 -10.87
N GLN A 36 -3.95 3.00 -11.87
CA GLN A 36 -4.77 1.94 -12.43
C GLN A 36 -3.85 0.96 -13.16
N THR A 37 -3.65 -0.23 -12.60
CA THR A 37 -2.99 -1.32 -13.30
C THR A 37 -3.97 -1.87 -14.35
N THR A 38 -3.84 -1.38 -15.58
CA THR A 38 -4.61 -1.83 -16.74
C THR A 38 -3.69 -2.55 -17.70
N CYS A 39 -4.10 -3.75 -18.12
CA CYS A 39 -3.30 -4.62 -18.98
C CYS A 39 -3.66 -4.46 -20.47
N GLY A 40 -4.73 -3.73 -20.77
CA GLY A 40 -5.28 -3.57 -22.11
C GLY A 40 -5.08 -2.18 -22.68
N GLN A 41 -5.45 -2.04 -23.96
CA GLN A 41 -5.40 -0.76 -24.64
C GLN A 41 -6.39 0.24 -24.02
N ALA A 42 -5.85 1.35 -23.51
CA ALA A 42 -6.61 2.46 -22.95
C ALA A 42 -7.38 3.24 -24.02
N LYS A 43 -8.29 4.13 -23.58
CA LYS A 43 -8.99 5.07 -24.45
C LYS A 43 -8.01 6.14 -24.93
N SER A 44 -7.38 5.91 -26.07
CA SER A 44 -6.44 6.87 -26.67
C SER A 44 -7.06 7.62 -27.84
N LEU A 45 -7.41 6.90 -28.89
CA LEU A 45 -7.89 7.45 -30.16
C LEU A 45 -9.16 6.73 -30.60
N ASP A 46 -10.11 7.47 -31.17
CA ASP A 46 -11.44 6.94 -31.51
C ASP A 46 -11.41 5.83 -32.57
N PHE A 47 -10.34 5.75 -33.36
CA PHE A 47 -10.16 4.73 -34.39
C PHE A 47 -9.50 3.43 -33.89
N ILE A 48 -8.85 3.43 -32.71
CA ILE A 48 -8.22 2.22 -32.18
C ILE A 48 -9.14 1.60 -31.13
N ALA A 49 -9.59 0.38 -31.40
CA ALA A 49 -10.53 -0.32 -30.54
C ALA A 49 -9.99 -0.49 -29.12
N ARG A 50 -10.65 0.17 -28.17
CA ARG A 50 -10.30 0.11 -26.75
C ARG A 50 -10.75 -1.21 -26.12
N ASN A 51 -9.95 -1.71 -25.17
CA ASN A 51 -10.35 -2.85 -24.35
C ASN A 51 -11.11 -2.40 -23.09
N ARG A 52 -12.44 -2.33 -23.17
CA ARG A 52 -13.32 -1.78 -22.12
C ARG A 52 -13.17 -2.45 -20.75
N LEU A 53 -12.97 -3.76 -20.72
CA LEU A 53 -12.90 -4.53 -19.48
C LEU A 53 -11.49 -4.61 -18.89
N GLU A 54 -10.44 -4.48 -19.72
CA GLU A 54 -9.04 -4.50 -19.27
C GLU A 54 -8.48 -3.11 -18.96
N ALA A 55 -9.00 -2.09 -19.64
CA ALA A 55 -8.67 -0.69 -19.43
C ALA A 55 -9.96 0.13 -19.27
N PRO A 56 -10.68 -0.01 -18.13
CA PRO A 56 -11.94 0.68 -17.86
C PRO A 56 -11.75 2.20 -17.72
N ASP A 57 -12.75 2.97 -18.15
CA ASP A 57 -12.78 4.45 -18.21
C ASP A 57 -14.04 4.97 -17.51
N THR A 58 -15.09 4.16 -17.50
CA THR A 58 -16.34 4.43 -16.78
C THR A 58 -16.43 3.59 -15.50
N LYS A 59 -17.17 4.11 -14.50
CA LYS A 59 -17.41 3.38 -13.23
C LYS A 59 -18.08 2.01 -13.47
N ALA A 60 -18.98 1.92 -14.45
CA ALA A 60 -19.66 0.68 -14.80
C ALA A 60 -18.68 -0.39 -15.33
N GLU A 61 -17.74 0.00 -16.19
CA GLU A 61 -16.70 -0.90 -16.69
C GLU A 61 -15.76 -1.36 -15.57
N VAL A 62 -15.44 -0.48 -14.61
CA VAL A 62 -14.66 -0.85 -13.41
C VAL A 62 -15.42 -1.90 -12.60
N VAL A 63 -16.70 -1.67 -12.30
CA VAL A 63 -17.52 -2.64 -11.56
C VAL A 63 -17.62 -3.97 -12.30
N ALA A 64 -17.84 -3.94 -13.62
CA ALA A 64 -17.89 -5.14 -14.45
C ALA A 64 -16.56 -5.90 -14.44
N ARG A 65 -15.41 -5.21 -14.55
CA ARG A 65 -14.08 -5.81 -14.39
C ARG A 65 -13.95 -6.45 -13.02
N MET A 66 -14.25 -5.71 -11.95
CA MET A 66 -14.11 -6.23 -10.58
C MET A 66 -14.99 -7.45 -10.33
N LEU A 67 -16.23 -7.47 -10.81
CA LEU A 67 -17.11 -8.63 -10.67
C LEU A 67 -16.56 -9.86 -11.41
N LEU A 68 -16.05 -9.68 -12.63
CA LEU A 68 -15.43 -10.77 -13.39
C LEU A 68 -14.12 -11.26 -12.75
N GLU A 69 -13.33 -10.36 -12.15
CA GLU A 69 -12.10 -10.77 -11.46
C GLU A 69 -12.37 -11.46 -10.12
N VAL A 70 -13.36 -10.99 -9.35
CA VAL A 70 -13.63 -11.52 -8.02
C VAL A 70 -14.49 -12.78 -8.07
N LEU A 71 -15.51 -12.82 -8.94
CA LEU A 71 -16.45 -13.94 -8.99
C LEU A 71 -16.00 -15.04 -9.93
N THR A 72 -15.43 -14.68 -11.08
CA THR A 72 -15.07 -15.64 -12.13
C THR A 72 -13.57 -15.76 -12.34
N PHE A 73 -12.74 -15.05 -11.54
CA PHE A 73 -11.28 -15.02 -11.67
C PHE A 73 -10.82 -14.88 -13.12
N ARG A 74 -11.47 -13.99 -13.87
CA ARG A 74 -11.33 -13.91 -15.32
C ARG A 74 -9.89 -13.70 -15.80
N SER A 75 -9.10 -12.83 -15.16
CA SER A 75 -7.69 -12.62 -15.51
C SER A 75 -6.86 -13.86 -15.25
N LEU A 76 -7.25 -14.58 -14.22
CA LEU A 76 -6.68 -15.86 -13.89
C LEU A 76 -7.01 -16.75 -15.11
N PHE A 77 -8.26 -17.15 -15.40
CA PHE A 77 -8.60 -18.17 -16.43
C PHE A 77 -8.21 -17.83 -17.88
N ARG A 78 -7.55 -16.70 -18.13
CA ARG A 78 -7.07 -16.26 -19.43
C ARG A 78 -5.77 -17.00 -19.80
N ASN A 79 -5.83 -17.86 -20.81
CA ASN A 79 -4.62 -18.35 -21.47
C ASN A 79 -4.35 -17.52 -22.74
N THR A 80 -3.24 -16.78 -22.75
CA THR A 80 -2.78 -15.98 -23.91
C THR A 80 -1.63 -16.64 -24.68
N LYS A 81 -1.16 -17.82 -24.24
CA LYS A 81 -0.09 -18.54 -24.93
C LYS A 81 -0.66 -19.29 -26.12
N ALA A 82 -0.37 -18.80 -27.31
CA ALA A 82 -0.62 -19.52 -28.55
C ALA A 82 0.70 -20.19 -28.97
N GLN A 83 0.71 -21.52 -29.09
CA GLN A 83 1.88 -22.26 -29.56
C GLN A 83 1.63 -22.73 -30.99
N ILE A 84 2.66 -22.56 -31.84
CA ILE A 84 2.63 -23.04 -33.21
C ILE A 84 3.38 -24.37 -33.23
N HIS A 85 2.63 -25.45 -33.38
CA HIS A 85 3.20 -26.77 -33.63
C HIS A 85 3.53 -26.93 -35.12
N PRO A 86 4.41 -27.86 -35.51
CA PRO A 86 4.69 -28.11 -36.93
C PRO A 86 3.39 -28.40 -37.70
N GLY A 87 3.02 -27.47 -38.59
CA GLY A 87 1.76 -27.45 -39.36
C GLY A 87 0.96 -26.15 -39.17
N PRO A 88 -0.13 -25.93 -39.93
CA PRO A 88 -0.96 -24.73 -39.83
C PRO A 88 -1.97 -24.80 -38.67
N LYS A 89 -1.64 -25.50 -37.57
CA LYS A 89 -2.54 -25.73 -36.44
C LYS A 89 -2.08 -24.90 -35.24
N LEU A 90 -2.84 -23.84 -34.96
CA LEU A 90 -2.72 -23.08 -33.73
C LEU A 90 -3.41 -23.85 -32.61
N THR A 91 -2.67 -24.35 -31.63
CA THR A 91 -3.26 -25.00 -30.45
C THR A 91 -3.24 -24.06 -29.25
N TYR A 92 -4.36 -24.04 -28.54
CA TYR A 92 -4.49 -23.38 -27.25
C TYR A 92 -4.44 -24.47 -26.18
N GLU A 93 -3.29 -24.65 -25.53
CA GLU A 93 -3.17 -25.65 -24.48
C GLU A 93 -3.99 -25.26 -23.24
N SER A 94 -4.54 -26.26 -22.54
CA SER A 94 -5.38 -26.02 -21.38
C SER A 94 -4.51 -25.91 -20.12
N SER A 95 -4.42 -24.71 -19.53
CA SER A 95 -3.57 -24.47 -18.35
C SER A 95 -4.15 -25.00 -17.04
N LYS A 96 -5.22 -25.84 -17.05
CA LYS A 96 -6.06 -26.31 -15.91
C LYS A 96 -5.29 -26.70 -14.64
N TRP A 97 -4.07 -27.19 -14.75
CA TRP A 97 -3.24 -27.56 -13.61
C TRP A 97 -2.63 -26.36 -12.88
N LEU A 98 -2.21 -25.30 -13.60
CA LEU A 98 -1.80 -24.03 -12.98
C LEU A 98 -2.96 -23.39 -12.20
N TRP A 99 -4.19 -23.57 -12.68
CA TRP A 99 -5.42 -23.13 -12.00
C TRP A 99 -5.58 -23.79 -10.63
N LEU A 100 -5.47 -25.12 -10.59
CA LEU A 100 -5.64 -25.88 -9.35
C LEU A 100 -4.63 -25.44 -8.30
N PHE A 101 -3.35 -25.29 -8.67
CA PHE A 101 -2.31 -24.85 -7.74
C PHE A 101 -2.45 -23.38 -7.29
N ALA A 102 -2.99 -22.50 -8.15
CA ALA A 102 -3.31 -21.12 -7.77
C ALA A 102 -4.53 -21.04 -6.82
N LEU A 103 -5.56 -21.88 -7.01
CA LEU A 103 -6.68 -21.97 -6.08
C LEU A 103 -6.27 -22.57 -4.74
N ILE A 104 -5.32 -23.51 -4.74
CA ILE A 104 -4.72 -24.05 -3.52
C ILE A 104 -4.07 -22.93 -2.69
N LYS A 105 -3.52 -21.86 -3.31
CA LYS A 105 -3.01 -20.69 -2.55
C LYS A 105 -4.09 -19.94 -1.75
N LEU A 106 -5.39 -20.11 -2.01
CA LEU A 106 -6.48 -19.58 -1.15
C LEU A 106 -6.42 -20.14 0.28
N MET A 107 -5.70 -21.25 0.53
CA MET A 107 -5.41 -21.69 1.90
C MET A 107 -4.63 -20.66 2.72
N HIS A 108 -3.93 -19.71 2.07
CA HIS A 108 -3.24 -18.61 2.74
C HIS A 108 -4.17 -17.44 3.08
N LEU A 109 -5.46 -17.49 2.69
CA LEU A 109 -6.47 -16.47 3.02
C LEU A 109 -6.60 -16.30 4.54
N GLY A 110 -6.41 -17.36 5.34
CA GLY A 110 -6.34 -17.26 6.80
C GLY A 110 -5.20 -16.36 7.29
N GLY A 111 -4.06 -16.38 6.58
CA GLY A 111 -2.91 -15.52 6.85
C GLY A 111 -3.17 -14.04 6.58
N VAL A 112 -4.19 -13.68 5.80
CA VAL A 112 -4.63 -12.29 5.61
C VAL A 112 -5.25 -11.73 6.89
N PHE A 113 -5.96 -12.55 7.67
CA PHE A 113 -6.58 -12.13 8.92
C PHE A 113 -5.63 -12.19 10.13
N LEU A 114 -4.60 -13.04 10.06
CA LEU A 114 -3.64 -13.26 11.13
C LEU A 114 -2.26 -12.63 10.85
N SER A 115 -2.14 -11.80 9.81
CA SER A 115 -0.86 -11.18 9.44
C SER A 115 -0.47 -10.09 10.47
N PRO A 116 0.76 -10.14 11.03
CA PRO A 116 1.26 -9.09 11.93
C PRO A 116 1.24 -7.70 11.29
N THR A 117 1.40 -7.63 9.97
CA THR A 117 1.38 -6.39 9.17
C THR A 117 -0.01 -5.76 9.00
N ARG A 118 -1.10 -6.49 9.31
CA ARG A 118 -2.47 -5.94 9.36
C ARG A 118 -2.92 -5.53 10.75
N ASN A 119 -2.25 -6.03 11.80
CA ASN A 119 -2.48 -5.59 13.17
C ASN A 119 -1.69 -4.32 13.52
N MET A 120 -0.75 -3.92 12.65
CA MET A 120 -0.07 -2.64 12.74
C MET A 120 -0.83 -1.61 11.89
N PRO A 121 -1.42 -0.56 12.51
CA PRO A 121 -2.09 0.48 11.75
C PRO A 121 -1.09 1.18 10.83
N ASN A 122 -1.31 1.16 9.52
CA ASN A 122 -0.51 1.92 8.55
C ASN A 122 -0.93 3.41 8.55
N ASN A 123 -0.88 4.03 9.73
CA ASN A 123 -1.24 5.42 9.97
C ASN A 123 -0.01 6.33 10.07
N SER A 124 1.13 5.91 9.52
CA SER A 124 2.38 6.70 9.48
C SER A 124 2.20 8.10 8.88
N ARG A 125 1.16 8.30 8.06
CA ARG A 125 0.79 9.61 7.49
C ARG A 125 -0.28 10.39 8.28
N ALA A 126 -1.02 9.73 9.17
CA ALA A 126 -2.05 10.36 10.00
C ALA A 126 -1.54 10.68 11.42
N VAL A 127 -0.62 9.87 11.92
CA VAL A 127 0.02 10.02 13.22
C VAL A 127 1.51 9.96 13.02
N ARG A 128 2.20 11.03 13.45
CA ARG A 128 3.64 11.01 13.58
C ARG A 128 3.98 10.15 14.80
N TYR A 129 4.46 8.93 14.58
CA TYR A 129 5.02 8.13 15.68
C TYR A 129 6.32 8.78 16.13
N ILE A 130 6.26 9.37 17.31
CA ILE A 130 7.45 9.87 18.02
C ILE A 130 7.91 8.75 18.93
N ASN A 131 9.20 8.48 18.84
CA ASN A 131 9.83 7.43 19.58
C ASN A 131 9.90 7.79 21.09
N PRO A 132 9.57 6.88 22.04
CA PRO A 132 9.53 7.19 23.48
C PRO A 132 10.87 7.60 24.08
N TRP A 133 11.98 7.18 23.47
CA TRP A 133 13.34 7.56 23.88
C TRP A 133 13.87 8.77 23.10
N ASN A 134 13.02 9.52 22.40
CA ASN A 134 13.42 10.76 21.78
C ASN A 134 13.58 11.85 22.86
N PRO A 135 14.79 12.36 23.12
CA PRO A 135 14.97 13.42 24.11
C PRO A 135 14.26 14.69 23.66
N ASP A 136 13.82 15.51 24.62
CA ASP A 136 13.26 16.83 24.34
C ASP A 136 14.40 17.80 23.97
N ILE A 137 14.71 17.87 22.68
CA ILE A 137 15.73 18.76 22.13
C ILE A 137 15.10 20.14 21.98
N LYS A 138 15.50 21.08 22.84
CA LYS A 138 15.11 22.48 22.69
C LYS A 138 15.71 23.04 21.40
N PRO A 139 14.94 23.78 20.58
CA PRO A 139 15.49 24.44 19.41
C PRO A 139 16.53 25.48 19.87
N HIS A 140 17.77 25.34 19.40
CA HIS A 140 18.79 26.37 19.56
C HIS A 140 18.47 27.51 18.60
N SER A 141 18.20 28.71 19.13
CA SER A 141 18.11 29.91 18.29
C SER A 141 19.50 30.24 17.74
N TYR A 142 19.53 30.89 16.57
CA TYR A 142 20.80 31.36 16.01
C TYR A 142 21.51 32.30 16.98
N GLU A 143 20.78 33.20 17.64
CA GLU A 143 21.34 34.10 18.65
C GLU A 143 22.02 33.36 19.81
N GLY A 144 21.42 32.27 20.32
CA GLY A 144 22.01 31.48 21.41
C GLY A 144 23.20 30.63 20.94
N TYR A 145 23.15 30.11 19.72
CA TYR A 145 24.30 29.45 19.10
C TYR A 145 25.45 30.44 18.87
N GLU A 146 25.15 31.64 18.37
CA GLU A 146 26.15 32.68 18.15
C GLU A 146 26.75 33.14 19.49
N ASP A 147 25.96 33.30 20.55
CA ASP A 147 26.48 33.66 21.87
C ASP A 147 27.44 32.60 22.45
N GLU A 148 27.19 31.32 22.18
CA GLU A 148 28.02 30.19 22.67
C GLU A 148 29.28 29.96 21.82
N PHE A 149 29.19 30.11 20.50
CA PHE A 149 30.23 29.65 19.57
C PHE A 149 30.92 30.78 18.77
N ARG A 150 30.53 32.03 18.99
CA ARG A 150 31.07 33.22 18.33
C ARG A 150 32.59 33.28 18.26
N GLU A 151 33.27 32.92 19.34
CA GLU A 151 34.73 33.04 19.41
C GLU A 151 35.37 32.11 18.38
N PHE A 152 34.90 30.87 18.32
CA PHE A 152 35.32 29.88 17.32
C PHE A 152 34.89 30.27 15.91
N MET A 153 33.73 30.91 15.75
CA MET A 153 33.25 31.37 14.44
C MET A 153 34.13 32.48 13.87
N VAL A 154 34.50 33.47 14.69
CA VAL A 154 35.41 34.54 14.29
C VAL A 154 36.80 34.00 13.98
N GLU A 155 37.31 33.08 14.80
CA GLU A 155 38.59 32.39 14.56
C GLU A 155 38.59 31.64 13.23
N ALA A 156 37.48 30.99 12.88
CA ALA A 156 37.29 30.30 11.61
C ALA A 156 37.01 31.26 10.42
N GLY A 157 36.97 32.57 10.64
CA GLY A 157 36.68 33.57 9.61
C GLY A 157 35.23 33.59 9.13
N LEU A 158 34.30 33.07 9.93
CA LEU A 158 32.86 33.09 9.62
C LEU A 158 32.24 34.44 10.02
N PRO A 159 31.28 34.95 9.22
CA PRO A 159 30.57 36.17 9.58
C PRO A 159 29.67 35.95 10.81
N VAL A 160 29.69 36.92 11.72
CA VAL A 160 28.87 37.00 12.95
C VAL A 160 28.10 38.32 12.96
N GLU A 161 26.89 38.34 13.52
CA GLU A 161 26.04 39.53 13.59
C GLU A 161 26.39 40.42 14.79
N LYS A 162 26.77 39.81 15.91
CA LYS A 162 27.11 40.53 17.14
C LYS A 162 28.66 40.69 17.22
N GLU A 163 29.15 41.75 17.87
CA GLU A 163 30.60 41.95 18.14
C GLU A 163 31.11 41.16 19.37
N LEU A 164 32.36 40.65 19.32
CA LEU A 164 33.00 39.91 20.42
C LEU A 164 32.93 40.68 21.76
N PRO A 165 32.66 40.01 22.90
CA PRO A 165 32.74 40.69 24.18
C PRO A 165 34.19 41.14 24.42
N ALA A 166 34.36 42.30 25.05
CA ALA A 166 35.70 42.78 25.41
C ALA A 166 36.40 41.73 26.29
N GLN A 167 37.62 41.32 25.91
CA GLN A 167 38.45 40.47 26.75
C GLN A 167 38.57 41.13 28.13
N LYS A 168 38.05 40.47 29.16
CA LYS A 168 38.31 40.89 30.53
C LYS A 168 39.74 40.49 30.81
N ASP A 169 40.62 41.48 30.93
CA ASP A 169 41.98 41.29 31.41
C ASP A 169 41.91 40.57 32.76
N GLU A 170 42.30 39.29 32.78
CA GLU A 170 42.43 38.53 34.02
C GLU A 170 43.57 39.17 34.83
N ALA A 171 43.22 39.66 36.03
CA ALA A 171 44.15 40.25 36.99
C ALA A 171 44.83 39.20 37.87
#